data_AF-A0A6L6E204-F1
#
_entry.id   AF-A0A6L6E204-F1
#
_cell.length_a   1.000
_cell.length_b   1.000
_cell.length_c   1.000
_cell.angle_alpha   90.00
_cell.angle_beta   90.00
_cell.angle_gamma   90.00
#
_symmetry.space_group_name_H-M   'P 1'
#
loop_
_entity.id
_entity.type
_entity.pdbx_description
1 polymer ?
#
loop_
_entity_poly.entity_id
_entity_poly.type
_entity_poly.pdbx_seq_one_letter_code
_entity_poly.pdbx_strand_id
1 'polypeptide(L)'
;MALANGLGSGIILTMGADLAPTDARHEYLASYRLITDIGVAAASPALAAITAATSLATGMATFGVIGIAGGLLMWRYIPVLIPKNRAH
;
A
#
# COMPACT_ATOMS: atom_id res chain seq x y z
N MET A 1 1.66 10.92 12.56
CA MET A 1 0.90 11.14 11.30
C MET A 1 1.78 11.62 10.15
N ALA A 2 2.53 12.72 10.26
CA ALA A 2 3.31 13.27 9.14
C ALA A 2 4.37 12.30 8.56
N LEU A 3 5.14 11.62 9.42
CA LEU A 3 6.14 10.64 8.96
C LEU A 3 5.50 9.44 8.25
N ALA A 4 4.47 8.84 8.84
CA ALA A 4 3.80 7.68 8.27
C ALA A 4 3.12 8.00 6.92
N ASN A 5 2.45 9.15 6.83
CA ASN A 5 1.81 9.58 5.58
C ASN A 5 2.84 9.98 4.52
N GLY A 6 3.92 10.68 4.90
CA GLY A 6 4.98 11.09 3.99
C GLY A 6 5.80 9.90 3.46
N LEU A 7 6.22 9.00 4.35
CA LEU A 7 6.94 7.77 3.97
C LEU A 7 6.03 6.85 3.15
N GLY A 8 4.79 6.65 3.56
CA GLY A 8 3.83 5.82 2.83
C GLY A 8 3.56 6.34 1.42
N SER A 9 3.25 7.63 1.28
CA SER A 9 3.01 8.26 -0.03
C SER A 9 4.26 8.24 -0.91
N GLY A 10 5.43 8.56 -0.35
CA GLY A 10 6.71 8.56 -1.08
C GLY A 10 7.06 7.18 -1.65
N ILE A 11 6.99 6.13 -0.81
CA ILE A 11 7.30 4.75 -1.22
C ILE A 11 6.33 4.26 -2.30
N ILE A 12 5.04 4.56 -2.17
CA ILE A 12 4.02 4.18 -3.16
C ILE A 12 4.31 4.84 -4.51
N LEU A 13 4.62 6.14 -4.52
CA LEU A 13 4.89 6.86 -5.77
C LEU A 13 6.19 6.38 -6.45
N THR A 14 7.26 6.12 -5.69
CA THR A 14 8.50 5.57 -6.27
C THR A 14 8.30 4.16 -6.79
N MET A 15 7.63 3.29 -6.04
CA MET A 15 7.34 1.93 -6.49
C MET A 15 6.48 1.91 -7.76
N GLY A 16 5.44 2.75 -7.82
CA GLY A 16 4.60 2.88 -9.01
C GLY A 16 5.38 3.33 -10.24
N ALA A 17 6.33 4.25 -10.08
CA ALA A 17 7.19 4.70 -11.16
C ALA A 17 8.23 3.66 -11.59
N ASP A 18 8.87 2.98 -10.64
CA ASP A 18 9.94 2.00 -10.88
C ASP A 18 9.44 0.72 -11.53
N LEU A 19 8.20 0.30 -11.22
CA LEU A 19 7.58 -0.90 -11.78
C LEU A 19 6.87 -0.65 -13.12
N ALA A 20 6.69 0.60 -13.53
CA ALA A 20 5.91 0.91 -14.73
C ALA A 20 6.66 0.49 -16.02
N PRO A 21 6.06 -0.36 -16.89
CA PRO A 21 6.66 -0.75 -18.15
C PRO A 21 6.73 0.43 -19.13
N THR A 22 7.81 0.52 -19.91
CA THR A 22 8.03 1.63 -20.87
C THR A 22 6.92 1.74 -21.91
N ASP A 23 6.39 0.60 -22.35
CA ASP A 23 5.45 0.53 -23.47
C ASP A 23 3.99 0.79 -23.05
N ALA A 24 3.68 0.68 -21.74
CA ALA A 24 2.32 0.80 -21.20
C ALA A 24 2.26 1.63 -19.89
N ARG A 25 3.20 2.57 -19.72
CA ARG A 25 3.39 3.33 -18.47
C ARG A 25 2.12 4.04 -17.99
N HIS A 26 1.36 4.65 -18.89
CA HIS A 26 0.16 5.41 -18.53
C HIS A 26 -0.94 4.52 -17.97
N GLU A 27 -1.17 3.34 -18.57
CA GLU A 27 -2.17 2.38 -18.12
C GLU A 27 -1.77 1.72 -16.79
N TYR A 28 -0.49 1.41 -16.62
CA TYR A 28 0.04 0.91 -15.34
C TYR A 28 -0.12 1.93 -14.22
N LEU A 29 0.24 3.20 -14.45
CA LEU A 29 0.10 4.23 -13.42
C LEU A 29 -1.37 4.53 -13.09
N ALA A 30 -2.26 4.49 -14.08
CA ALA A 30 -3.70 4.65 -13.85
C ALA A 30 -4.27 3.52 -12.99
N SER A 31 -3.96 2.26 -13.31
CA SER A 31 -4.39 1.10 -12.53
C SER A 31 -3.75 1.05 -11.14
N TYR A 32 -2.46 1.36 -11.03
CA TYR A 32 -1.76 1.48 -9.75
C TYR A 32 -2.44 2.50 -8.83
N ARG A 33 -2.77 3.68 -9.38
CA ARG A 33 -3.45 4.74 -8.63
C ARG A 33 -4.87 4.34 -8.23
N LEU A 34 -5.60 3.69 -9.12
CA LEU A 34 -6.94 3.17 -8.81
C LEU A 34 -6.90 2.20 -7.63
N ILE A 35 -5.94 1.27 -7.60
CA ILE A 35 -5.79 0.31 -6.51
C ILE A 35 -5.48 1.02 -5.19
N THR A 36 -4.58 2.01 -5.20
CA THR A 36 -4.25 2.76 -3.98
C THR A 36 -5.43 3.60 -3.49
N ASP A 37 -6.16 4.23 -4.41
CA ASP A 37 -7.32 5.06 -4.07
C ASP A 37 -8.47 4.21 -3.50
N ILE A 38 -8.69 3.01 -4.04
CA ILE A 38 -9.63 2.03 -3.48
C ILE A 38 -9.22 1.64 -2.06
N GLY A 39 -7.93 1.37 -1.82
CA GLY A 39 -7.43 1.04 -0.48
C GLY A 39 -7.71 2.14 0.54
N VAL A 40 -7.44 3.40 0.16
CA VAL A 40 -7.72 4.57 1.00
C VAL A 40 -9.22 4.75 1.22
N ALA A 41 -10.04 4.63 0.17
CA ALA A 41 -11.48 4.78 0.25
C ALA A 41 -12.14 3.67 1.10
N ALA A 42 -11.63 2.44 1.04
CA ALA A 42 -12.17 1.29 1.77
C ALA A 42 -11.81 1.30 3.27
N ALA A 43 -10.73 1.98 3.65
CA ALA A 43 -10.25 2.00 5.04
C ALA A 43 -11.30 2.57 6.02
N SER A 44 -11.90 3.72 5.71
CA SER A 44 -12.85 4.38 6.64
C SER A 44 -14.15 3.58 6.83
N PRO A 45 -14.84 3.11 5.76
CA PRO A 45 -16.02 2.26 5.92
C PRO A 45 -15.73 0.94 6.63
N ALA A 46 -14.59 0.31 6.33
CA ALA A 46 -14.19 -0.94 6.99
C ALA A 46 -14.00 -0.73 8.51
N LEU A 47 -13.31 0.34 8.91
CA LEU A 47 -13.13 0.66 10.31
C LEU A 47 -14.47 0.93 11.01
N ALA A 48 -15.37 1.68 10.36
CA ALA A 48 -16.70 1.97 10.89
C ALA A 48 -17.49 0.67 11.13
N ALA A 49 -17.50 -0.25 10.15
CA ALA A 49 -18.19 -1.53 10.26
C ALA A 49 -17.63 -2.41 11.40
N ILE A 50 -16.31 -2.52 11.52
CA ILE A 50 -15.67 -3.30 12.60
C ILE A 50 -15.98 -2.68 13.96
N THR A 51 -15.90 -1.35 14.06
CA THR A 51 -16.17 -0.62 15.30
C THR A 51 -17.62 -0.78 15.73
N ALA A 52 -18.57 -0.71 14.78
CA ALA A 52 -19.99 -0.90 15.04
C ALA A 52 -20.33 -2.33 15.47
N ALA A 53 -19.64 -3.34 14.93
CA ALA A 53 -19.87 -4.75 15.27
C ALA A 53 -19.16 -5.19 16.57
N THR A 54 -18.06 -4.53 16.93
CA THR A 54 -17.22 -4.93 18.07
C THR A 54 -16.94 -3.73 18.98
N SER A 55 -15.78 -3.10 18.83
CA SER A 55 -15.37 -1.91 19.56
C SER A 55 -14.28 -1.16 18.79
N LEU A 56 -14.06 0.10 19.16
CA LEU A 56 -12.97 0.89 18.58
C LEU A 56 -11.59 0.27 18.86
N ALA A 57 -11.41 -0.30 20.06
CA ALA A 57 -10.15 -0.95 20.43
C ALA A 57 -9.84 -2.12 19.49
N THR A 58 -10.84 -2.96 19.21
CA THR A 58 -10.72 -4.08 18.26
C THR A 58 -10.46 -3.58 16.84
N GLY A 59 -11.15 -2.53 16.41
CA GLY A 59 -10.94 -1.90 15.10
C GLY A 59 -9.51 -1.40 14.92
N MET A 60 -8.99 -0.66 15.90
CA MET A 60 -7.61 -0.14 15.89
C MET A 60 -6.58 -1.26 15.94
N ALA A 61 -6.77 -2.28 16.78
CA ALA A 61 -5.87 -3.43 16.84
C ALA A 61 -5.81 -4.17 15.49
N THR A 62 -6.96 -4.37 14.85
CA THR A 62 -7.05 -5.02 13.53
C THR A 62 -6.27 -4.25 12.47
N PHE A 63 -6.46 -2.92 12.38
CA PHE A 63 -5.71 -2.07 11.45
C PHE A 63 -4.21 -2.06 11.76
N GLY A 64 -3.83 -2.12 13.04
CA GLY A 64 -2.44 -2.27 13.47
C GLY A 64 -1.81 -3.57 12.95
N VAL A 65 -2.49 -4.70 13.11
CA VAL A 65 -2.03 -6.00 12.59
C VAL A 65 -1.93 -5.98 11.06
N ILE A 66 -2.91 -5.40 10.36
CA ILE A 66 -2.88 -5.24 8.90
C ILE A 66 -1.66 -4.42 8.46
N GLY A 67 -1.36 -3.32 9.16
CA GLY A 67 -0.19 -2.49 8.87
C GLY A 67 1.12 -3.25 9.03
N ILE A 68 1.27 -4.01 10.12
CA ILE A 68 2.46 -4.86 10.35
C ILE A 68 2.57 -5.93 9.27
N ALA A 69 1.47 -6.63 8.96
CA ALA A 69 1.44 -7.65 7.92
C ALA A 69 1.83 -7.08 6.55
N GLY A 70 1.31 -5.90 6.19
CA GLY A 70 1.68 -5.19 4.96
C GLY A 70 3.18 -4.86 4.91
N GLY A 71 3.75 -4.37 6.01
CA GLY A 71 5.19 -4.12 6.13
C GLY A 71 6.04 -5.38 5.95
N LEU A 72 5.61 -6.51 6.54
CA LEU A 72 6.28 -7.81 6.38
C LEU A 72 6.20 -8.33 4.94
N LEU A 73 5.04 -8.18 4.28
CA LEU A 73 4.88 -8.54 2.87
C LEU A 73 5.82 -7.72 2.00
N MET A 74 5.88 -6.40 2.20
CA MET A 74 6.83 -5.54 1.49
C MET A 74 8.27 -5.99 1.70
N TRP A 75 8.67 -6.22 2.95
CA TRP A 75 10.03 -6.69 3.27
C TRP A 75 10.37 -8.04 2.61
N ARG A 76 9.39 -8.94 2.49
CA ARG A 76 9.59 -10.28 1.90
C ARG A 76 9.62 -10.28 0.37
N TYR A 77 8.77 -9.48 -0.28
CA TYR A 77 8.52 -9.55 -1.72
C TYR A 77 9.31 -8.53 -2.54
N ILE A 78 9.53 -7.31 -2.04
CA ILE A 78 10.34 -6.30 -2.74
C ILE A 78 11.73 -6.84 -3.16
N PRO A 79 12.53 -7.45 -2.28
CA PRO A 79 13.86 -7.94 -2.67
C PRO A 79 13.84 -9.13 -3.65
N VAL A 80 12.71 -9.83 -3.77
CA VAL A 80 12.55 -10.95 -4.71
C VAL A 80 12.09 -10.45 -6.09
N LEU A 81 11.22 -9.44 -6.11
CA LEU A 81 10.62 -8.87 -7.32
C LEU A 81 11.52 -7.84 -8.03
N ILE A 82 12.52 -7.29 -7.32
CA ILE A 82 13.54 -6.41 -7.89
C ILE A 82 14.91 -7.12 -7.81
N PRO A 83 15.23 -8.02 -8.76
CA PRO A 83 16.58 -8.58 -8.87
C PRO A 83 17.58 -7.47 -9.20
N LYS A 84 18.75 -7.49 -8.56
CA LYS A 84 19.88 -6.56 -8.69
C LYS A 84 20.48 -6.45 -10.12
N ASN A 85 19.86 -7.02 -11.14
CA ASN A 85 20.43 -7.14 -12.49
C ASN A 85 19.57 -6.47 -13.57
N ARG A 86 19.40 -5.14 -13.46
CA ARG A 86 19.12 -4.30 -14.63
C ARG A 86 20.25 -3.26 -14.74
N ALA A 87 21.41 -3.75 -15.13
CA ALA A 87 22.38 -2.94 -15.85
C ALA A 87 22.00 -3.03 -17.34
N HIS A 88 21.33 -2.02 -17.86
CA HIS A 88 21.33 -1.60 -19.27
C HIS A 88 20.89 -0.14 -19.32
#